data_AF-L5N6V0-F1
#
_entry.id   AF-L5N6V0-F1
#
_cell.length_a   1.000
_cell.length_b   1.000
_cell.length_c   1.000
_cell.angle_alpha   90.00
_cell.angle_beta   90.00
_cell.angle_gamma   90.00
#
_symmetry.space_group_name_H-M   'P 1'
#
loop_
_entity.id
_entity.type
_entity.pdbx_description
1 polymer ?
#
loop_
_entity_poly.entity_id
_entity_poly.type
_entity_poly.pdbx_seq_one_letter_code
_entity_poly.pdbx_strand_id
1 'polypeptide(L)' 'MKDESFHYWIGGAALGSWLLHFAGNLDFYEIEKIVSGVVFIFIAVFIYILITFFYYRRR' A
#
# COMPACT_ATOMS: atom_id res chain seq x y z
N MET A 1 8.28 18.70 -5.65
CA MET A 1 7.59 17.99 -6.74
C MET A 1 8.29 16.69 -7.15
N LYS A 2 9.56 16.66 -7.58
CA LYS A 2 10.24 15.38 -7.94
C LYS A 2 10.27 14.35 -6.79
N ASP A 3 10.54 14.79 -5.56
CA ASP A 3 10.60 13.87 -4.41
C ASP A 3 9.23 13.38 -3.95
N GLU A 4 8.19 14.21 -4.10
CA GLU A 4 6.81 13.85 -3.72
C GLU A 4 6.26 12.76 -4.63
N SER A 5 6.43 12.92 -5.95
CA SER A 5 6.05 11.89 -6.90
C SER A 5 6.79 10.57 -6.64
N PHE A 6 8.07 10.61 -6.27
CA PHE A 6 8.84 9.42 -5.90
C PHE A 6 8.25 8.68 -4.69
N HIS A 7 7.78 9.39 -3.67
CA HIS A 7 7.11 8.76 -2.53
C HIS A 7 5.79 8.09 -2.94
N TYR A 8 4.97 8.73 -3.77
CA TYR A 8 3.77 8.07 -4.30
C TYR A 8 4.10 6.82 -5.13
N TRP A 9 5.21 6.81 -5.90
CA TRP A 9 5.70 5.61 -6.59
C TRP A 9 6.10 4.50 -5.61
N ILE A 10 6.75 4.82 -4.50
CA ILE A 10 7.06 3.84 -3.44
C ILE A 10 5.77 3.24 -2.87
N GLY A 11 4.79 4.08 -2.54
CA GLY A 11 3.49 3.63 -2.04
C GLY A 11 2.77 2.70 -3.03
N GLY A 12 2.77 3.06 -4.32
CA GLY A 12 2.20 2.26 -5.40
C GLY A 12 2.93 0.93 -5.61
N ALA A 13 4.26 0.94 -5.60
CA ALA A 13 5.08 -0.27 -5.73
C ALA A 13 4.87 -1.22 -4.54
N ALA A 14 4.76 -0.69 -3.31
CA ALA A 14 4.45 -1.47 -2.12
C ALA A 14 3.06 -2.13 -2.23
N LEU A 15 2.02 -1.36 -2.60
CA LEU A 15 0.67 -1.89 -2.83
C LEU A 15 0.66 -2.98 -3.89
N GLY A 16 1.31 -2.74 -5.04
CA GLY A 16 1.42 -3.70 -6.13
C GLY A 16 2.11 -5.00 -5.69
N SER A 17 3.21 -4.90 -4.95
CA SER A 17 3.94 -6.07 -4.46
C SER A 17 3.09 -6.94 -3.52
N TRP A 18 2.32 -6.32 -2.64
CA TRP A 18 1.40 -7.03 -1.74
C TRP A 18 0.23 -7.66 -2.50
N LEU A 19 -0.41 -6.94 -3.42
CA LEU A 19 -1.49 -7.51 -4.23
C LEU A 19 -1.01 -8.71 -5.06
N LEU A 20 0.19 -8.63 -5.64
CA LEU A 20 0.79 -9.74 -6.36
C LEU A 20 1.13 -10.92 -5.43
N HIS A 21 1.62 -10.66 -4.22
CA HIS A 21 1.86 -11.69 -3.21
C HIS A 21 0.57 -12.43 -2.84
N PHE A 22 -0.53 -11.72 -2.61
CA PHE A 22 -1.83 -12.35 -2.33
C PHE A 22 -2.38 -13.09 -3.55
N ALA A 23 -2.31 -12.50 -4.74
CA ALA A 23 -2.78 -13.12 -5.98
C ALA A 23 -2.02 -14.42 -6.31
N GLY A 24 -0.70 -14.46 -6.07
CA GLY A 24 0.13 -15.63 -6.32
C GLY A 24 0.01 -16.74 -5.27
N ASN A 25 -0.60 -16.45 -4.11
CA ASN A 25 -0.72 -17.38 -2.99
C ASN A 25 -2.17 -17.60 -2.56
N LEU A 26 -3.16 -17.32 -3.43
CA LEU A 26 -4.59 -17.44 -3.09
C LEU A 26 -4.95 -18.85 -2.56
N ASP A 27 -4.35 -19.89 -3.14
CA ASP A 27 -4.60 -21.29 -2.75
C ASP A 27 -4.04 -21.66 -1.36
N PHE A 28 -3.10 -20.87 -0.82
CA PHE A 28 -2.46 -21.10 0.48
C PHE A 28 -3.13 -20.36 1.63
N TYR A 29 -4.03 -19.41 1.34
CA TYR A 29 -4.66 -18.59 2.35
C TYR A 29 -6.16 -18.90 2.48
N GLU A 30 -6.60 -19.08 3.72
CA GLU A 30 -8.02 -19.02 4.03
C GLU A 30 -8.56 -17.62 3.67
N ILE A 31 -9.81 -17.56 3.21
CA ILE A 31 -10.47 -16.31 2.80
C ILE A 31 -10.34 -15.22 3.88
N GLU A 32 -10.42 -15.58 5.16
CA GLU A 32 -10.27 -14.66 6.28
C GLU A 32 -8.90 -13.96 6.31
N LYS A 33 -7.83 -14.67 5.93
CA LYS A 33 -6.46 -14.14 5.87
C LYS A 33 -6.27 -13.21 4.67
N ILE A 34 -6.89 -13.55 3.53
CA ILE A 34 -6.91 -12.69 2.35
C ILE A 34 -7.63 -11.38 2.67
N VAL A 35 -8.82 -11.45 3.27
CA VAL A 35 -9.61 -10.28 3.66
C VAL A 35 -8.82 -9.41 4.64
N SER A 36 -8.23 -10.01 5.68
CA SER A 36 -7.43 -9.29 6.67
C SER A 36 -6.21 -8.60 6.03
N GLY A 37 -5.53 -9.28 5.11
CA GLY A 37 -4.39 -8.73 4.36
C GLY A 37 -4.79 -7.56 3.46
N VAL A 38 -5.89 -7.69 2.72
CA VAL A 38 -6.42 -6.62 1.86
C VAL A 38 -6.83 -5.41 2.69
N VAL A 39 -7.54 -5.62 3.81
CA VAL A 39 -7.94 -4.54 4.73
C VAL A 39 -6.70 -3.82 5.29
N PHE A 40 -5.68 -4.58 5.71
CA PHE A 40 -4.44 -4.01 6.21
C PHE A 40 -3.71 -3.17 5.15
N ILE A 41 -3.55 -3.67 3.93
CA ILE A 41 -2.96 -2.92 2.80
C ILE A 41 -3.71 -1.59 2.63
N PHE A 42 -5.04 -1.65 2.58
CA PHE A 42 -5.86 -0.48 2.28
C PHE A 42 -5.65 0.62 3.32
N ILE A 43 -5.64 0.25 4.61
CA ILE A 43 -5.38 1.17 5.71
C ILE A 43 -3.94 1.71 5.63
N ALA A 44 -2.96 0.83 5.44
CA ALA A 44 -1.54 1.21 5.40
C ALA A 44 -1.24 2.20 4.27
N VAL A 45 -1.80 1.97 3.08
CA VAL A 45 -1.63 2.86 1.93
C VAL A 45 -2.34 4.18 2.13
N PHE A 46 -3.56 4.17 2.69
CA PHE A 46 -4.26 5.41 3.01
C PHE A 46 -3.46 6.27 4.00
N ILE A 47 -2.93 5.66 5.05
CA ILE A 47 -2.05 6.34 6.03
C ILE A 47 -0.80 6.88 5.34
N TYR A 48 -0.14 6.08 4.49
CA TYR A 48 1.07 6.50 3.77
C TYR A 48 0.83 7.70 2.86
N ILE A 49 -0.27 7.72 2.11
CA ILE A 49 -0.67 8.84 1.25
C ILE A 49 -0.90 10.09 2.09
N LEU A 50 -1.64 9.98 3.20
CA LEU A 50 -1.89 11.12 4.09
C LEU A 50 -0.59 11.67 4.67
N ILE A 51 0.30 10.82 5.18
CA ILE A 51 1.59 11.24 5.72
C ILE A 51 2.43 11.93 4.65
N THR A 52 2.49 11.35 3.44
CA THR A 52 3.23 11.93 2.31
C THR A 52 2.67 13.31 1.95
N PHE A 53 1.35 13.43 1.84
CA PHE A 53 0.68 14.71 1.59
C PHE A 53 0.99 15.76 2.67
N PHE A 54 0.87 15.40 3.95
CA PHE A 54 1.17 16.33 5.05
C PHE A 54 2.64 16.70 5.12
N TYR A 55 3.55 15.77 4.84
CA TYR A 55 4.99 16.01 4.83
C TYR A 55 5.39 17.04 3.78
N TYR A 56 4.90 16.90 2.54
CA TYR A 56 5.22 17.83 1.46
C TYR A 56 4.42 19.13 1.53
N ARG A 57 3.23 19.14 2.14
CA ARG A 57 2.46 20.37 2.36
C ARG A 57 3.03 21.26 3.46
N ARG A 58 3.77 20.70 4.42
CA ARG A 58 4.44 21.45 5.50
C ARG A 58 5.82 21.99 5.12
N ARG A 59 6.37 21.60 3.98
CA ARG A 59 7.65 22.06 3.44
C ARG A 59 7.44 23.15 2.39
#